data_AF-A0A1C6G1F3-F1
#
_entry.id   AF-A0A1C6G1F3-F1
#
_cell.length_a   1.000
_cell.length_b   1.000
_cell.length_c   1.000
_cell.angle_alpha   90.00
_cell.angle_beta   90.00
_cell.angle_gamma   90.00
#
_symmetry.space_group_name_H-M   'P 1'
#
loop_
_entity.id
_entity.type
_entity.pdbx_description
1 polymer ?
#
loop_
_entity_poly.entity_id
_entity_poly.type
_entity_poly.pdbx_seq_one_letter_code
_entity_poly.pdbx_strand_id
1 'polypeptide(L)'
;MKRFFALLSALGLLLVLAACGPAEESPAPTDTTPPPTESMEPTPPPEESLPVETPEATPPQESLPPEETEEPAEPELPVSADYADQDLLSRPEDYDLLLLDDSEYRVDVAITATETVTDIQVVSIPMDDMGYRVDAVLGTLDAIAPGRPFVVAMAFPGDMPNTALVFTDSDGAVHYCAIAMSGKDGSLLLIPFEPVSD
;
A
#
# COMPACT_ATOMS: atom_id res chain seq x y z
N MET A 1 4.53 -33.34 -29.35
CA MET A 1 4.05 -34.35 -28.37
C MET A 1 3.09 -33.65 -27.41
N LYS A 2 1.79 -33.58 -27.75
CA LYS A 2 0.85 -32.60 -27.13
C LYS A 2 -0.57 -33.17 -26.95
N ARG A 3 -0.69 -34.47 -26.68
CA ARG A 3 -2.00 -35.17 -26.64
C ARG A 3 -2.05 -36.27 -25.57
N PHE A 4 -1.70 -35.97 -24.32
CA PHE A 4 -1.88 -36.94 -23.23
C PHE A 4 -2.35 -36.37 -21.90
N PHE A 5 -2.53 -35.05 -21.77
CA PHE A 5 -2.90 -34.43 -20.48
C PHE A 5 -4.41 -34.23 -20.26
N ALA A 6 -5.26 -34.64 -21.20
CA ALA A 6 -6.70 -34.37 -21.16
C ALA A 6 -7.55 -35.43 -20.43
N LEU A 7 -6.97 -36.31 -19.60
CA LEU A 7 -7.71 -37.47 -19.06
C LEU A 7 -7.52 -37.75 -17.56
N LEU A 8 -6.95 -36.81 -16.78
CA LEU A 8 -6.67 -37.02 -15.36
C LEU A 8 -7.30 -35.97 -14.43
N SER A 9 -8.38 -35.28 -14.85
CA SER A 9 -9.13 -34.32 -14.01
C SER A 9 -10.46 -34.84 -13.46
N ALA A 10 -10.72 -36.16 -13.52
CA ALA A 10 -12.03 -36.73 -13.19
C ALA A 10 -12.10 -37.54 -11.87
N LEU A 11 -11.07 -37.53 -11.00
CA LEU A 11 -11.12 -38.35 -9.78
C LEU A 11 -10.42 -37.65 -8.60
N GLY A 12 -11.22 -37.05 -7.73
CA GLY A 12 -10.71 -36.42 -6.50
C GLY A 12 -11.67 -35.47 -5.80
N LEU A 13 -12.85 -35.19 -6.37
CA LEU A 13 -13.95 -34.53 -5.68
C LEU A 13 -14.71 -35.56 -4.82
N LEU A 14 -14.24 -35.85 -3.60
CA LEU A 14 -15.05 -36.44 -2.52
C LEU A 14 -14.22 -36.58 -1.22
N LEU A 15 -14.56 -35.81 -0.18
CA LEU A 15 -14.59 -36.19 1.24
C LEU A 15 -14.88 -34.96 2.13
N VAL A 16 -16.16 -34.63 2.36
CA VAL A 16 -16.96 -34.91 3.57
C VAL A 16 -16.96 -33.75 4.60
N LEU A 17 -18.09 -33.05 4.60
CA LEU A 17 -18.66 -32.24 5.68
C LEU A 17 -19.00 -33.13 6.88
N ALA A 18 -18.61 -32.73 8.09
CA ALA A 18 -19.42 -32.78 9.33
C ALA A 18 -18.53 -32.69 10.58
N ALA A 19 -18.56 -31.55 11.26
CA ALA A 19 -18.37 -31.49 12.70
C ALA A 19 -19.13 -30.28 13.26
N CYS A 20 -20.40 -30.53 13.62
CA CYS A 20 -21.22 -29.64 14.42
C CYS A 20 -20.87 -29.92 15.89
N GLY A 21 -20.43 -28.91 16.64
CA GLY A 21 -20.27 -28.97 18.10
C GLY A 21 -21.43 -28.22 18.77
N PRO A 22 -22.04 -28.78 19.84
CA PRO A 22 -23.21 -28.17 20.49
C PRO A 22 -22.82 -27.07 21.48
N ALA A 23 -23.81 -26.22 21.73
CA ALA A 23 -23.86 -25.17 22.73
C ALA A 23 -23.72 -25.70 24.17
N GLU A 24 -23.09 -24.91 25.03
CA GLU A 24 -23.21 -24.99 26.48
C GLU A 24 -23.63 -23.62 27.02
N GLU A 25 -24.59 -23.68 27.93
CA GLU A 25 -25.43 -22.60 28.46
C GLU A 25 -25.02 -22.29 29.91
N SER A 26 -25.00 -20.99 30.27
CA SER A 26 -25.23 -20.44 31.64
C SER A 26 -24.18 -20.60 32.77
N PRO A 27 -24.24 -19.82 33.89
CA PRO A 27 -24.97 -18.57 34.19
C PRO A 27 -24.17 -17.46 34.94
N ALA A 28 -24.79 -16.26 34.96
CA ALA A 28 -24.80 -15.19 35.98
C ALA A 28 -23.55 -14.29 36.24
N PRO A 29 -23.68 -12.95 36.02
CA PRO A 29 -22.93 -11.97 36.78
C PRO A 29 -23.61 -11.69 38.13
N THR A 30 -22.83 -11.77 39.20
CA THR A 30 -23.25 -11.49 40.58
C THR A 30 -23.64 -10.02 40.77
N ASP A 31 -24.80 -9.85 41.37
CA ASP A 31 -25.37 -8.64 41.93
C ASP A 31 -24.40 -7.96 42.93
N THR A 32 -24.08 -6.69 42.75
CA THR A 32 -23.60 -5.80 43.83
C THR A 32 -24.03 -4.36 43.53
N THR A 33 -25.23 -4.04 43.99
CA THR A 33 -25.63 -2.82 44.72
C THR A 33 -24.88 -1.50 44.44
N PRO A 34 -25.55 -0.44 43.95
CA PRO A 34 -25.01 0.93 43.91
C PRO A 34 -25.19 1.65 45.26
N PRO A 35 -24.29 2.59 45.64
CA PRO A 35 -24.58 3.53 46.73
C PRO A 35 -25.42 4.74 46.24
N PRO A 36 -26.32 5.30 47.08
CA PRO A 36 -27.07 6.51 46.77
C PRO A 36 -26.39 7.81 47.24
N THR A 37 -26.60 8.83 46.40
CA THR A 37 -26.62 10.31 46.50
C THR A 37 -26.34 11.05 47.83
N GLU A 38 -25.44 12.06 47.76
CA GLU A 38 -25.49 13.35 48.50
C GLU A 38 -24.64 14.38 47.70
N SER A 39 -25.19 15.31 46.89
CA SER A 39 -25.82 16.63 47.15
C SER A 39 -24.85 17.82 47.37
N MET A 40 -25.27 18.99 46.88
CA MET A 40 -24.66 20.36 46.85
C MET A 40 -23.66 20.64 45.70
N GLU A 41 -24.07 21.19 44.55
CA GLU A 41 -24.52 22.56 44.20
C GLU A 41 -23.39 23.54 43.77
N PRO A 42 -23.71 24.49 42.86
CA PRO A 42 -22.78 25.07 41.88
C PRO A 42 -22.26 26.45 42.28
N THR A 43 -21.16 26.92 41.70
CA THR A 43 -20.91 28.36 41.46
C THR A 43 -19.78 28.56 40.44
N PRO A 44 -20.02 29.24 39.29
CA PRO A 44 -18.97 29.87 38.51
C PRO A 44 -18.70 31.31 39.01
N PRO A 45 -17.45 31.80 39.05
CA PRO A 45 -17.19 33.23 39.19
C PRO A 45 -17.28 33.97 37.84
N PRO A 46 -17.56 35.30 37.86
CA PRO A 46 -18.14 36.05 36.75
C PRO A 46 -17.11 36.71 35.83
N GLU A 47 -17.56 37.07 34.61
CA GLU A 47 -16.91 37.97 33.66
C GLU A 47 -16.64 39.35 34.27
N GLU A 48 -15.46 39.95 34.03
CA GLU A 48 -15.38 41.40 33.86
C GLU A 48 -14.09 41.90 33.17
N SER A 49 -14.34 42.71 32.13
CA SER A 49 -13.58 43.89 31.69
C SER A 49 -12.20 43.76 31.01
N LEU A 50 -12.25 43.96 29.69
CA LEU A 50 -11.19 44.53 28.85
C LEU A 50 -10.71 45.90 29.37
N PRO A 51 -9.45 46.25 29.11
CA PRO A 51 -9.13 47.61 28.66
C PRO A 51 -8.55 47.61 27.24
N VAL A 52 -9.15 48.44 26.39
CA VAL A 52 -8.62 48.93 25.13
C VAL A 52 -7.37 49.75 25.41
N GLU A 53 -6.23 49.34 24.86
CA GLU A 53 -5.06 50.20 24.69
C GLU A 53 -4.58 50.04 23.24
N THR A 54 -4.86 51.05 22.42
CA THR A 54 -4.25 51.24 21.11
C THR A 54 -2.97 52.04 21.31
N PRO A 55 -1.82 51.55 20.82
CA PRO A 55 -0.83 52.45 20.27
C PRO A 55 -0.35 52.02 18.88
N GLU A 56 -0.32 53.04 18.02
CA GLU A 56 0.53 53.24 16.85
C GLU A 56 0.48 52.25 15.69
N ALA A 57 -0.06 52.77 14.58
CA ALA A 57 0.19 52.30 13.24
C ALA A 57 1.70 52.34 12.93
N THR A 58 2.33 51.16 12.97
CA THR A 58 3.59 50.89 12.27
C THR A 58 3.40 51.19 10.78
N PRO A 59 4.35 51.86 10.09
CA PRO A 59 4.31 52.01 8.64
C PRO A 59 4.22 50.63 7.98
N PRO A 60 3.51 50.45 6.85
CA PRO A 60 3.50 49.18 6.14
C PRO A 60 4.95 48.81 5.80
N GLN A 61 5.48 47.75 6.44
CA GLN A 61 6.69 47.12 5.96
C GLN A 61 6.35 46.52 4.61
N GLU A 62 7.00 47.05 3.58
CA GLU A 62 6.97 46.53 2.23
C GLU A 62 7.33 45.04 2.32
N SER A 63 6.31 44.19 2.18
CA SER A 63 6.47 42.75 2.23
C SER A 63 7.17 42.38 0.94
N LEU A 64 8.48 42.13 1.02
CA LEU A 64 9.18 41.42 -0.04
C LEU A 64 8.37 40.15 -0.33
N PRO A 65 8.11 39.82 -1.61
CA PRO A 65 7.45 38.56 -1.93
C PRO A 65 8.26 37.43 -1.30
N PRO A 66 7.60 36.40 -0.73
CA PRO A 66 8.33 35.24 -0.25
C PRO A 66 9.18 34.71 -1.40
N GLU A 67 10.49 34.59 -1.18
CA GLU A 67 11.33 33.75 -2.02
C GLU A 67 10.68 32.36 -1.99
N GLU A 68 10.03 31.97 -3.08
CA GLU A 68 9.66 30.58 -3.32
C GLU A 68 10.96 29.80 -3.24
N THR A 69 11.19 29.18 -2.08
CA THR A 69 12.14 28.09 -1.97
C THR A 69 11.57 27.00 -2.86
N GLU A 70 12.07 26.89 -4.10
CA GLU A 70 11.81 25.73 -4.93
C GLU A 70 12.25 24.51 -4.12
N GLU A 71 11.27 23.79 -3.57
CA GLU A 71 11.47 22.50 -2.94
C GLU A 71 12.17 21.63 -3.98
N PRO A 72 13.35 21.04 -3.67
CA PRO A 72 14.07 20.24 -4.65
C PRO A 72 13.12 19.17 -5.18
N ALA A 73 12.87 19.18 -6.49
CA ALA A 73 12.04 18.16 -7.13
C ALA A 73 12.63 16.79 -6.78
N GLU A 74 11.89 15.98 -6.03
CA GLU A 74 12.25 14.59 -5.80
C GLU A 74 12.36 13.92 -7.19
N PRO A 75 13.42 13.13 -7.45
CA PRO A 75 13.60 12.54 -8.76
C PRO A 75 12.40 11.64 -9.07
N GLU A 76 11.60 12.01 -10.06
CA GLU A 76 10.46 11.22 -10.49
C GLU A 76 10.98 9.91 -11.10
N LEU A 77 10.52 8.78 -10.58
CA LEU A 77 10.84 7.47 -11.16
C LEU A 77 10.26 7.38 -12.57
N PRO A 78 10.95 6.72 -13.52
CA PRO A 78 10.41 6.49 -14.86
C PRO A 78 9.24 5.50 -14.88
N VAL A 79 8.86 4.97 -13.72
CA VAL A 79 7.78 4.02 -13.52
C VAL A 79 6.80 4.51 -12.45
N SER A 80 5.53 4.13 -12.62
CA SER A 80 4.46 4.36 -11.65
C SER A 80 3.65 3.08 -11.47
N ALA A 81 2.92 2.99 -10.37
CA ALA A 81 2.05 1.87 -10.06
C ALA A 81 0.65 2.35 -9.70
N ASP A 82 -0.36 1.72 -10.28
CA ASP A 82 -1.77 1.95 -10.01
C ASP A 82 -2.52 0.62 -10.01
N TYR A 83 -3.75 0.60 -9.49
CA TYR A 83 -4.62 -0.56 -9.70
C TYR A 83 -5.03 -0.63 -11.17
N ALA A 84 -4.92 -1.83 -11.76
CA ALA A 84 -5.39 -2.07 -13.11
C ALA A 84 -6.92 -1.89 -13.17
N ASP A 85 -7.38 -1.05 -14.09
CA ASP A 85 -8.81 -0.90 -14.34
C ASP A 85 -9.38 -2.05 -15.18
N GLN A 86 -10.71 -2.17 -15.22
CA GLN A 86 -11.38 -3.24 -15.95
C GLN A 86 -11.21 -3.13 -17.47
N ASP A 87 -11.00 -1.92 -18.01
CA ASP A 87 -10.84 -1.72 -19.45
C ASP A 87 -9.50 -2.29 -19.92
N LEU A 88 -8.42 -2.09 -19.15
CA LEU A 88 -7.12 -2.72 -19.36
C LEU A 88 -7.22 -4.24 -19.24
N LEU A 89 -7.79 -4.74 -18.13
CA LEU A 89 -7.89 -6.18 -17.85
C LEU A 89 -8.77 -6.94 -18.86
N SER A 90 -9.66 -6.26 -19.56
CA SER A 90 -10.48 -6.84 -20.62
C SER A 90 -9.70 -7.10 -21.93
N ARG A 91 -8.46 -6.62 -22.05
CA ARG A 91 -7.62 -6.69 -23.26
C ARG A 91 -6.24 -7.28 -22.92
N PRO A 92 -6.14 -8.60 -22.71
CA PRO A 92 -4.91 -9.26 -22.30
C PRO A 92 -3.75 -9.13 -23.32
N GLU A 93 -4.01 -8.67 -24.54
CA GLU A 93 -2.99 -8.33 -25.53
C GLU A 93 -2.26 -6.99 -25.28
N ASP A 94 -2.87 -6.11 -24.49
CA ASP A 94 -2.39 -4.73 -24.25
C ASP A 94 -1.41 -4.64 -23.07
N TYR A 95 -1.23 -5.71 -22.30
CA TYR A 95 -0.33 -5.76 -21.15
C TYR A 95 0.39 -7.12 -21.04
N ASP A 96 1.52 -7.12 -20.35
CA ASP A 96 2.18 -8.34 -19.92
C ASP A 96 1.74 -8.70 -18.48
N LEU A 97 1.59 -9.98 -18.15
CA LEU A 97 1.01 -10.42 -16.87
C LEU A 97 1.97 -11.33 -16.10
N LEU A 98 2.19 -11.02 -14.82
CA LEU A 98 2.78 -11.92 -13.85
C LEU A 98 1.75 -12.27 -12.76
N LEU A 99 1.43 -13.55 -12.62
CA LEU A 99 0.54 -14.07 -11.57
C LEU A 99 1.35 -14.57 -10.39
N LEU A 100 1.29 -13.85 -9.27
CA LEU A 100 1.94 -14.20 -8.00
C LEU A 100 0.95 -14.75 -6.97
N ASP A 101 -0.29 -14.25 -6.98
CA ASP A 101 -1.35 -14.65 -6.05
C ASP A 101 -2.65 -14.90 -6.81
N ASP A 102 -3.32 -16.03 -6.56
CA ASP A 102 -4.61 -16.41 -7.16
C ASP A 102 -5.74 -16.51 -6.13
N SER A 103 -5.55 -15.96 -4.93
CA SER A 103 -6.53 -15.93 -3.86
C SER A 103 -7.61 -14.87 -4.07
N GLU A 104 -8.62 -14.87 -3.20
CA GLU A 104 -9.66 -13.83 -3.16
C GLU A 104 -9.14 -12.45 -2.73
N TYR A 105 -7.93 -12.36 -2.15
CA TYR A 105 -7.28 -11.11 -1.74
C TYR A 105 -6.41 -10.50 -2.83
N ARG A 106 -6.30 -11.17 -3.99
CA ARG A 106 -5.54 -10.70 -5.14
C ARG A 106 -6.09 -9.35 -5.62
N VAL A 107 -5.16 -8.46 -5.92
CA VAL A 107 -5.36 -7.27 -6.73
C VAL A 107 -4.45 -7.33 -7.96
N ASP A 108 -4.82 -6.59 -9.00
CA ASP A 108 -4.01 -6.44 -10.20
C ASP A 108 -3.35 -5.07 -10.18
N VAL A 109 -2.03 -5.05 -10.02
CA VAL A 109 -1.20 -3.83 -10.00
C VAL A 109 -0.69 -3.58 -11.41
N ALA A 110 -1.10 -2.47 -12.03
CA ALA A 110 -0.57 -2.02 -13.32
C ALA A 110 0.66 -1.14 -13.08
N ILE A 111 1.81 -1.63 -13.53
CA ILE A 111 3.05 -0.87 -13.55
C ILE A 111 3.19 -0.26 -14.95
N THR A 112 3.28 1.07 -15.01
CA THR A 112 3.45 1.81 -16.27
C THR A 112 4.77 2.55 -16.27
N ALA A 113 5.31 2.80 -17.46
CA ALA A 113 6.58 3.50 -17.61
C ALA A 113 6.44 4.69 -18.58
N THR A 114 7.10 5.81 -18.25
CA THR A 114 7.17 7.01 -19.09
C THR A 114 8.23 6.87 -20.18
N GLU A 115 9.24 6.05 -19.93
CA GLU A 115 10.27 5.59 -20.86
C GLU A 115 10.45 4.07 -20.77
N THR A 116 11.21 3.46 -21.67
CA THR A 116 11.46 2.02 -21.61
C THR A 116 12.46 1.70 -20.51
N VAL A 117 12.05 0.90 -19.53
CA VAL A 117 12.91 0.30 -18.50
C VAL A 117 13.14 -1.18 -18.79
N THR A 118 14.29 -1.73 -18.40
CA THR A 118 14.71 -3.11 -18.72
C THR A 118 15.04 -3.94 -17.49
N ASP A 119 15.30 -5.23 -17.70
CA ASP A 119 15.78 -6.17 -16.67
C ASP A 119 14.85 -6.26 -15.46
N ILE A 120 13.55 -6.29 -15.74
CA ILE A 120 12.50 -6.18 -14.73
C ILE A 120 12.46 -7.46 -13.91
N GLN A 121 12.48 -7.29 -12.59
CA GLN A 121 12.27 -8.37 -11.64
C GLN A 121 11.24 -7.95 -10.62
N VAL A 122 10.31 -8.85 -10.32
CA VAL A 122 9.47 -8.74 -9.12
C VAL A 122 10.06 -9.65 -8.08
N VAL A 123 10.38 -9.12 -6.91
CA VAL A 123 11.15 -9.82 -5.87
C VAL A 123 10.43 -9.78 -4.52
N SER A 124 10.64 -10.82 -3.71
CA SER A 124 10.27 -10.86 -2.30
C SER A 124 11.25 -10.03 -1.48
N ILE A 125 10.73 -9.15 -0.63
CA ILE A 125 11.50 -8.27 0.26
C ILE A 125 11.05 -8.34 1.72
N PRO A 126 11.44 -9.38 2.48
CA PRO A 126 11.25 -9.34 3.92
C PRO A 126 12.00 -8.13 4.52
N MET A 127 11.38 -7.49 5.50
CA MET A 127 12.03 -6.48 6.34
C MET A 127 12.50 -7.12 7.64
N ASP A 128 13.75 -6.86 8.00
CA ASP A 128 14.30 -7.17 9.32
C ASP A 128 14.79 -5.89 10.02
N ASP A 129 15.51 -6.05 11.13
CA ASP A 129 16.02 -4.93 11.93
C ASP A 129 17.01 -4.03 11.17
N MET A 130 17.60 -4.51 10.07
CA MET A 130 18.55 -3.75 9.24
C MET A 130 17.87 -3.07 8.05
N GLY A 131 16.68 -3.52 7.64
CA GLY A 131 15.93 -2.96 6.53
C GLY A 131 15.37 -4.03 5.59
N TYR A 132 15.05 -3.63 4.36
CA TYR A 132 14.61 -4.56 3.31
C TYR A 132 15.79 -5.32 2.73
N ARG A 133 15.61 -6.62 2.57
CA ARG A 133 16.55 -7.49 1.85
C ARG A 133 15.84 -8.17 0.70
N VAL A 134 16.54 -8.36 -0.42
CA VAL A 134 16.04 -9.20 -1.51
C VAL A 134 16.23 -10.68 -1.15
N ASP A 135 15.12 -11.41 -1.01
CA ASP A 135 15.12 -12.83 -0.62
C ASP A 135 14.99 -13.77 -1.84
N ALA A 136 14.02 -13.50 -2.71
CA ALA A 136 13.74 -14.34 -3.87
C ALA A 136 13.21 -13.55 -5.07
N VAL A 137 13.56 -13.99 -6.28
CA VAL A 137 12.95 -13.49 -7.52
C VAL A 137 11.66 -14.26 -7.78
N LEU A 138 10.54 -13.54 -7.86
CA LEU A 138 9.19 -14.10 -8.04
C LEU A 138 8.78 -14.15 -9.52
N GLY A 139 9.32 -13.26 -10.34
CA GLY A 139 9.11 -13.25 -11.78
C GLY A 139 9.96 -12.20 -12.47
N THR A 140 10.04 -12.30 -13.79
CA THR A 140 10.88 -11.42 -14.62
C THR A 140 10.16 -11.00 -15.90
N LEU A 141 10.50 -9.83 -16.41
CA LEU A 141 10.09 -9.33 -17.73
C LEU A 141 11.28 -8.62 -18.37
N ASP A 142 11.45 -8.74 -19.69
CA ASP A 142 12.61 -8.16 -20.37
C ASP A 142 12.60 -6.62 -20.30
N ALA A 143 11.43 -6.01 -20.51
CA ALA A 143 11.26 -4.55 -20.49
C ALA A 143 9.79 -4.15 -20.26
N ILE A 144 9.58 -2.97 -19.67
CA ILE A 144 8.29 -2.26 -19.67
C ILE A 144 8.43 -1.10 -20.64
N ALA A 145 7.68 -1.12 -21.73
CA ALA A 145 7.68 -0.05 -22.72
C ALA A 145 6.54 0.95 -22.45
N PRO A 146 6.72 2.23 -22.81
CA PRO A 146 5.64 3.21 -22.71
C PRO A 146 4.40 2.75 -23.48
N GLY A 147 3.24 2.83 -22.83
CA GLY A 147 1.96 2.42 -23.41
C GLY A 147 1.67 0.92 -23.41
N ARG A 148 2.55 0.08 -22.87
CA ARG A 148 2.31 -1.36 -22.64
C ARG A 148 2.58 -1.69 -21.16
N PRO A 149 1.57 -1.58 -20.29
CA PRO A 149 1.72 -1.84 -18.86
C PRO A 149 2.18 -3.27 -18.56
N PHE A 150 2.85 -3.44 -17.43
CA PHE A 150 3.12 -4.73 -16.83
C PHE A 150 2.20 -4.92 -15.62
N VAL A 151 1.28 -5.87 -15.70
CA VAL A 151 0.34 -6.18 -14.63
C VAL A 151 0.92 -7.27 -13.73
N VAL A 152 0.99 -6.98 -12.43
CA VAL A 152 1.38 -7.93 -11.39
C VAL A 152 0.15 -8.26 -10.57
N ALA A 153 -0.31 -9.49 -10.70
CA ALA A 153 -1.42 -10.04 -9.94
C ALA A 153 -0.90 -10.58 -8.60
N MET A 154 -1.09 -9.80 -7.53
CA MET A 154 -0.49 -10.02 -6.22
C MET A 154 -1.46 -9.66 -5.09
N ALA A 155 -1.09 -9.97 -3.85
CA ALA A 155 -1.84 -9.56 -2.66
C ALA A 155 -0.94 -8.76 -1.70
N PHE A 156 -1.56 -7.93 -0.87
CA PHE A 156 -0.91 -7.23 0.23
C PHE A 156 -1.28 -7.92 1.55
N PRO A 157 -0.45 -8.86 2.08
CA PRO A 157 -0.82 -9.64 3.26
C PRO A 157 -0.78 -8.86 4.57
N GLY A 158 -0.33 -7.60 4.55
CA GLY A 158 -0.31 -6.68 5.67
C GLY A 158 0.17 -5.30 5.24
N ASP A 159 0.43 -4.43 6.22
CA ASP A 159 0.80 -3.04 5.96
C ASP A 159 2.26 -2.87 5.52
N MET A 160 3.13 -3.83 5.87
CA MET A 160 4.53 -3.81 5.48
C MET A 160 4.68 -4.33 4.04
N PRO A 161 5.28 -3.56 3.12
CA PRO A 161 5.65 -4.06 1.80
C PRO A 161 6.49 -5.33 1.91
N ASN A 162 6.14 -6.32 1.09
CA ASN A 162 6.85 -7.61 1.02
C ASN A 162 7.28 -7.96 -0.41
N THR A 163 6.96 -7.09 -1.37
CA THR A 163 7.21 -7.28 -2.79
C THR A 163 7.79 -5.99 -3.35
N ALA A 164 8.82 -6.09 -4.18
CA ALA A 164 9.44 -4.95 -4.85
C ALA A 164 9.54 -5.17 -6.35
N LEU A 165 9.51 -4.06 -7.07
CA LEU A 165 9.93 -3.96 -8.47
C LEU A 165 11.42 -3.57 -8.49
N VAL A 166 12.20 -4.34 -9.24
CA VAL A 166 13.59 -4.03 -9.58
C VAL A 166 13.67 -3.83 -11.08
N PHE A 167 14.33 -2.76 -11.53
CA PHE A 167 14.47 -2.46 -12.95
C PHE A 167 15.74 -1.65 -13.22
N THR A 168 16.19 -1.64 -14.46
CA THR A 168 17.24 -0.77 -14.98
C THR A 168 16.60 0.36 -15.79
N ASP A 169 16.94 1.61 -15.48
CA ASP A 169 16.46 2.77 -16.22
C ASP A 169 17.23 3.01 -17.54
N SER A 170 16.86 4.06 -18.28
CA SER A 170 17.51 4.41 -19.54
C SER A 170 18.97 4.87 -19.40
N ASP A 171 19.36 5.34 -18.21
CA ASP A 171 20.72 5.73 -17.85
C ASP A 171 21.58 4.52 -17.41
N GLY A 172 20.97 3.35 -17.24
CA GLY A 172 21.61 2.11 -16.82
C GLY A 172 21.72 1.96 -15.29
N ALA A 173 21.03 2.79 -14.51
CA ALA A 173 20.96 2.67 -13.07
C ALA A 173 19.92 1.62 -12.66
N VAL A 174 20.28 0.80 -11.66
CA VAL A 174 19.37 -0.21 -11.09
C VAL A 174 18.61 0.39 -9.92
N HIS A 175 17.30 0.30 -9.98
CA HIS A 175 16.38 0.81 -8.96
C HIS A 175 15.69 -0.33 -8.22
N TYR A 176 15.50 -0.14 -6.92
CA TYR A 176 14.72 -1.04 -6.07
C TYR A 176 13.56 -0.25 -5.48
N CYS A 177 12.33 -0.66 -5.80
CA CYS A 177 11.13 0.04 -5.38
C CYS A 177 10.17 -0.94 -4.71
N ALA A 178 9.92 -0.77 -3.41
CA ALA A 178 8.90 -1.52 -2.71
C ALA A 178 7.52 -1.12 -3.27
N ILE A 179 6.70 -2.12 -3.59
CA ILE A 179 5.31 -1.91 -4.01
C ILE A 179 4.48 -1.85 -2.73
N ALA A 180 3.92 -0.68 -2.44
CA ALA A 180 3.22 -0.41 -1.19
C ALA A 180 1.82 0.14 -1.44
N MET A 181 0.95 -0.01 -0.46
CA MET A 181 -0.35 0.66 -0.42
C MET A 181 -0.26 1.82 0.57
N SER A 182 -0.65 3.01 0.13
CA SER A 182 -0.77 4.20 0.95
C SER A 182 -1.77 3.96 2.07
N GLY A 183 -1.32 4.11 3.32
CA GLY A 183 -2.22 4.07 4.48
C GLY A 183 -3.18 5.27 4.58
N LYS A 184 -3.01 6.30 3.73
CA LYS A 184 -3.84 7.52 3.75
C LYS A 184 -5.12 7.35 2.93
N ASP A 185 -5.00 6.79 1.73
CA ASP A 185 -6.07 6.74 0.74
C ASP A 185 -6.15 5.42 -0.04
N GLY A 186 -5.26 4.46 0.27
CA GLY A 186 -5.22 3.17 -0.39
C GLY A 186 -4.59 3.20 -1.79
N SER A 187 -4.07 4.34 -2.28
CA SER A 187 -3.34 4.40 -3.55
C SER A 187 -2.09 3.53 -3.53
N LEU A 188 -1.60 3.12 -4.70
CA LEU A 188 -0.34 2.39 -4.80
C LEU A 188 0.84 3.36 -4.84
N LEU A 189 1.94 2.95 -4.22
CA LEU A 189 3.18 3.71 -4.15
C LEU A 189 4.34 2.81 -4.56
N LEU A 190 5.30 3.39 -5.28
CA LEU A 190 6.62 2.82 -5.47
C LEU A 190 7.59 3.57 -4.55
N ILE A 191 8.10 2.87 -3.54
CA ILE A 191 8.97 3.48 -2.51
C ILE A 191 10.40 3.02 -2.77
N PRO A 192 11.31 3.91 -3.22
CA PRO A 192 12.71 3.59 -3.39
C PRO A 192 13.34 3.11 -2.09
N PHE A 193 14.22 2.11 -2.16
CA PHE A 193 15.03 1.68 -1.02
C PHE A 193 16.38 1.15 -1.48
N GLU A 194 17.35 1.10 -0.56
CA GLU A 194 18.61 0.39 -0.77
C GLU A 194 18.54 -0.97 -0.08
N PRO A 195 18.69 -2.09 -0.80
CA PRO A 195 18.63 -3.40 -0.19
C PRO A 195 19.83 -3.64 0.73
N VAL A 196 19.57 -4.19 1.92
CA VAL A 196 20.62 -4.61 2.83
C VAL A 196 21.33 -5.83 2.22
N SER A 197 22.66 -5.81 2.25
CA SER A 197 23.48 -6.95 1.84
C SER A 197 23.56 -8.00 2.96
N ASP A 198 23.74 -9.26 2.58
CA ASP A 198 24.12 -10.36 3.48
C ASP A 198 25.47 -10.17 4.18
#